data_AF-A0A3S2ATU8-F1
#
_entry.id   AF-A0A3S2ATU8-F1
#
_cell.length_a   1.000
_cell.length_b   1.000
_cell.length_c   1.000
_cell.angle_alpha   90.00
_cell.angle_beta   90.00
_cell.angle_gamma   90.00
#
_symmetry.space_group_name_H-M   'P 1'
#
loop_
_entity.id
_entity.type
_entity.pdbx_description
1 polymer ?
#
loop_
_entity_poly.entity_id
_entity_poly.type
_entity_poly.pdbx_seq_one_letter_code
_entity_poly.pdbx_strand_id
1 'polypeptide(L)'
;MSQAVVVPTDKLSITKKQQGCYVFSRDQLTAISATIQKHIGKLPTVTIELMNERSITSDNIDELLKDPFIESSRISSISYSVFEYNIPNRVSVRLRETWMAPVSYEISGERNVCLALEQSITSVIGASKKWYTWINVHNYPGLLQMAIVFPLAAGVGILVALPFSKAGDAKPPGIFFFVFAALIFGIPWASGKVIPKTVFNFGRGRIVYERISSPPKWFFSAIILGLLATFFRDEILTAIKSFF
;
A
#
# COMPACT_ATOMS: atom_id res chain seq x y z
N MET A 1 -43.27 9.05 40.11
CA MET A 1 -42.70 8.33 38.95
C MET A 1 -41.91 9.34 38.14
N SER A 2 -40.58 9.28 38.19
CA SER A 2 -39.72 10.23 37.46
C SER A 2 -39.63 9.80 36.01
N GLN A 3 -40.08 10.65 35.08
CA GLN A 3 -39.93 10.41 33.65
C GLN A 3 -38.46 10.63 33.31
N ALA A 4 -37.77 9.57 32.89
CA ALA A 4 -36.41 9.66 32.39
C ALA A 4 -36.40 10.57 31.14
N VAL A 5 -35.79 11.73 31.26
CA VAL A 5 -35.56 12.64 30.13
C VAL A 5 -34.60 11.95 29.19
N VAL A 6 -35.11 11.51 28.04
CA VAL A 6 -34.29 10.94 26.96
C VAL A 6 -33.51 12.08 26.32
N VAL A 7 -32.26 12.28 26.75
CA VAL A 7 -31.36 13.23 26.09
C VAL A 7 -31.05 12.67 24.70
N PRO A 8 -31.39 13.38 23.61
CA PRO A 8 -31.11 12.91 22.26
C PRO A 8 -29.59 12.78 22.09
N THR A 9 -29.11 11.55 21.97
CA THR A 9 -27.70 11.26 21.75
C THR A 9 -27.39 11.52 20.28
N ASP A 10 -26.50 12.46 20.00
CA ASP A 10 -26.06 12.76 18.63
C ASP A 10 -25.26 11.57 18.08
N LYS A 11 -25.86 10.88 17.10
CA LYS A 11 -25.28 9.69 16.47
C LYS A 11 -24.51 10.09 15.22
N LEU A 12 -23.28 9.62 15.11
CA LEU A 12 -22.42 9.82 13.95
C LEU A 12 -22.04 8.46 13.35
N SER A 13 -22.05 8.36 12.02
CA SER A 13 -21.47 7.26 11.27
C SER A 13 -20.38 7.77 10.35
N ILE A 14 -19.19 7.18 10.45
CA ILE A 14 -17.99 7.51 9.68
C ILE A 14 -17.60 6.27 8.89
N THR A 15 -17.61 6.39 7.57
CA THR A 15 -17.09 5.35 6.66
C THR A 15 -15.95 5.93 5.86
N LYS A 16 -14.75 5.31 5.94
CA LYS A 16 -13.58 5.74 5.18
C LYS A 16 -12.89 4.56 4.51
N LYS A 17 -12.46 4.80 3.27
CA LYS A 17 -11.58 3.90 2.50
C LYS A 17 -10.31 4.68 2.21
N GLN A 18 -9.18 4.15 2.64
CA GLN A 18 -7.89 4.80 2.47
C GLN A 18 -7.05 4.05 1.43
N GLN A 19 -6.53 4.82 0.49
CA GLN A 19 -5.55 4.37 -0.49
C GLN A 19 -4.14 4.61 0.04
N GLY A 20 -3.23 3.69 -0.27
CA GLY A 20 -1.83 3.83 0.10
C GLY A 20 -1.05 2.54 0.01
N CYS A 21 0.22 2.64 0.39
CA CYS A 21 1.05 1.48 0.68
C CYS A 21 1.36 1.45 2.18
N TYR A 22 0.99 0.35 2.84
CA TYR A 22 1.04 0.18 4.28
C TYR A 22 1.88 -1.03 4.65
N VAL A 23 2.64 -0.89 5.72
CA VAL A 23 3.32 -2.02 6.37
C VAL A 23 2.94 -1.99 7.83
N PHE A 24 2.24 -3.04 8.27
CA PHE A 24 1.77 -3.18 9.64
C PHE A 24 2.70 -4.11 10.42
N SER A 25 3.30 -3.61 11.50
CA SER A 25 4.00 -4.43 12.50
C SER A 25 3.00 -5.06 13.49
N ARG A 26 3.47 -6.02 14.30
CA ARG A 26 2.67 -6.59 15.40
C ARG A 26 2.18 -5.49 16.35
N ASP A 27 3.07 -4.59 16.76
CA ASP A 27 2.73 -3.50 17.68
C ASP A 27 1.63 -2.58 17.14
N GLN A 28 1.64 -2.31 15.82
CA GLN A 28 0.61 -1.48 15.20
C GLN A 28 -0.75 -2.18 15.17
N LEU A 29 -0.78 -3.49 14.95
CA LEU A 29 -2.01 -4.28 14.99
C LEU A 29 -2.56 -4.36 16.41
N THR A 30 -1.71 -4.64 17.40
CA THR A 30 -2.10 -4.63 18.82
C THR A 30 -2.55 -3.24 19.26
N ALA A 31 -1.91 -2.17 18.79
CA ALA A 31 -2.33 -0.79 19.06
C ALA A 31 -3.72 -0.45 18.49
N ILE A 32 -4.09 -0.99 17.31
CA ILE A 32 -5.46 -0.85 16.77
C ILE A 32 -6.46 -1.52 17.71
N SER A 33 -6.20 -2.77 18.12
CA SER A 33 -7.07 -3.49 19.06
C SER A 33 -7.25 -2.74 20.38
N ALA A 34 -6.14 -2.31 20.99
CA ALA A 34 -6.13 -1.56 22.24
C ALA A 34 -6.86 -0.21 22.11
N THR A 35 -6.72 0.47 20.96
CA THR A 35 -7.41 1.73 20.69
C THR A 35 -8.92 1.54 20.60
N ILE A 36 -9.39 0.46 19.96
CA ILE A 36 -10.82 0.12 19.89
C ILE A 36 -11.33 -0.20 21.29
N GLN A 37 -10.62 -1.05 22.03
CA GLN A 37 -10.99 -1.42 23.41
C GLN A 37 -11.08 -0.19 24.32
N LYS A 38 -10.13 0.74 24.22
CA LYS A 38 -10.11 1.97 25.03
C LYS A 38 -11.33 2.85 24.83
N HIS A 39 -11.82 2.99 23.59
CA HIS A 39 -12.93 3.89 23.27
C HIS A 39 -14.31 3.23 23.34
N ILE A 40 -14.39 1.92 23.06
CA ILE A 40 -15.65 1.18 23.05
C ILE A 40 -15.90 0.46 24.38
N GLY A 41 -14.86 0.22 25.18
CA GLY A 41 -14.93 -0.53 26.43
C GLY A 41 -14.99 -2.05 26.24
N LYS A 42 -14.86 -2.55 25.00
CA LYS A 42 -14.92 -3.97 24.66
C LYS A 42 -13.79 -4.36 23.73
N LEU A 43 -13.22 -5.56 23.94
CA LEU A 43 -12.24 -6.14 23.04
C LEU A 43 -12.87 -6.40 21.66
N PRO A 44 -12.23 -5.99 20.56
CA PRO A 44 -12.68 -6.34 19.23
C PRO A 44 -12.43 -7.81 18.93
N THR A 45 -13.40 -8.45 18.27
CA THR A 45 -13.16 -9.73 17.62
C THR A 45 -12.26 -9.49 16.42
N VAL A 46 -11.14 -10.20 16.38
CA VAL A 46 -10.14 -10.09 15.32
C VAL A 46 -10.19 -11.35 14.48
N THR A 47 -10.35 -11.18 13.17
CA THR A 47 -10.29 -12.26 12.20
C THR A 47 -9.12 -12.04 11.25
N ILE A 48 -8.23 -13.02 11.16
CA ILE A 48 -7.10 -13.07 10.24
C ILE A 48 -7.43 -14.05 9.13
N GLU A 49 -7.42 -13.59 7.89
CA GLU A 49 -7.52 -14.44 6.71
C GLU A 49 -6.12 -14.65 6.13
N LEU A 50 -5.81 -15.90 5.85
CA LEU A 50 -4.56 -16.31 5.23
C LEU A 50 -4.77 -16.52 3.72
N MET A 51 -3.69 -16.45 2.96
CA MET A 51 -3.69 -16.65 1.50
C MET A 51 -4.15 -18.05 1.06
N ASN A 52 -4.11 -19.03 1.96
CA ASN A 52 -4.60 -20.39 1.74
C ASN A 52 -6.07 -20.55 2.17
N GLU A 53 -6.86 -19.46 2.14
CA GLU A 53 -8.31 -19.43 2.42
C GLU A 53 -8.71 -19.83 3.84
N ARG A 54 -7.75 -20.06 4.73
CA ARG A 54 -8.01 -20.30 6.15
C ARG A 54 -8.25 -18.99 6.87
N SER A 55 -9.25 -18.97 7.74
CA SER A 55 -9.51 -17.89 8.69
C SER A 55 -9.27 -18.34 10.13
N ILE A 56 -8.79 -17.42 10.96
CA ILE A 56 -8.58 -17.62 12.40
C ILE A 56 -9.21 -16.43 13.10
N THR A 57 -10.07 -16.69 14.08
CA THR A 57 -10.81 -15.64 14.80
C THR A 57 -10.60 -15.77 16.30
N SER A 58 -10.33 -14.66 16.97
CA SER A 58 -10.23 -14.57 18.43
C SER A 58 -10.45 -13.13 18.89
N ASP A 59 -10.84 -12.96 20.14
CA ASP A 59 -10.91 -11.65 20.81
C ASP A 59 -9.55 -11.22 21.39
N ASN A 60 -8.56 -12.13 21.40
CA ASN A 60 -7.19 -11.86 21.82
C ASN A 60 -6.24 -11.85 20.61
N ILE A 61 -5.83 -10.65 20.21
CA ILE A 61 -4.91 -10.47 19.08
C ILE A 61 -3.52 -11.08 19.34
N ASP A 62 -3.04 -11.05 20.58
CA ASP A 62 -1.69 -11.54 20.88
C ASP A 62 -1.60 -13.06 20.79
N GLU A 63 -2.70 -13.76 21.06
CA GLU A 63 -2.83 -15.21 20.81
C GLU A 63 -2.84 -15.51 19.32
N LEU A 64 -3.64 -14.77 18.54
CA LEU A 64 -3.68 -14.93 17.09
C LEU A 64 -2.30 -14.74 16.47
N LEU A 65 -1.59 -13.67 16.84
CA LEU A 65 -0.27 -13.34 16.28
C LEU A 65 0.83 -14.36 16.63
N LYS A 66 0.61 -15.20 17.64
CA LYS A 66 1.49 -16.31 18.04
C LYS A 66 1.10 -17.65 17.40
N ASP A 67 0.00 -17.69 16.65
CA ASP A 67 -0.44 -18.91 15.97
C ASP A 67 0.63 -19.37 14.95
N PRO A 68 1.08 -20.64 15.00
CA PRO A 68 2.08 -21.18 14.07
C PRO A 68 1.69 -21.04 12.58
N PHE A 69 0.39 -21.00 12.27
CA PHE A 69 -0.09 -20.84 10.89
C PHE A 69 0.28 -19.48 10.31
N ILE A 70 0.41 -18.43 11.13
CA ILE A 70 0.87 -17.09 10.70
C ILE A 70 2.35 -17.11 10.30
N GLU A 71 3.15 -17.97 10.91
CA GLU A 71 4.55 -18.14 10.52
C GLU A 71 4.68 -18.90 9.20
N SER A 72 3.79 -19.85 8.95
CA SER A 72 3.82 -20.70 7.75
C SER A 72 3.15 -20.09 6.50
N SER A 73 2.14 -19.23 6.67
CA SER A 73 1.31 -18.69 5.58
C SER A 73 1.31 -17.17 5.56
N ARG A 74 1.08 -16.59 4.38
CA ARG A 74 0.97 -15.13 4.22
C ARG A 74 -0.44 -14.69 4.58
N ILE A 75 -0.55 -13.60 5.34
CA ILE A 75 -1.84 -12.98 5.67
C ILE A 75 -2.35 -12.19 4.47
N SER A 76 -3.61 -12.44 4.08
CA SER A 76 -4.32 -11.71 3.03
C SER A 76 -5.13 -10.55 3.62
N SER A 77 -5.76 -10.75 4.77
CA SER A 77 -6.52 -9.72 5.47
C SER A 77 -6.53 -9.87 6.98
N ILE A 78 -6.71 -8.75 7.67
CA ILE A 78 -7.01 -8.69 9.10
C ILE A 78 -8.21 -7.78 9.28
N SER A 79 -9.22 -8.25 9.98
CA SER A 79 -10.40 -7.47 10.32
C SER A 79 -10.63 -7.43 11.83
N TYR A 80 -11.04 -6.28 12.31
CA TYR A 80 -11.44 -6.02 13.69
C TYR A 80 -12.91 -5.66 13.65
N SER A 81 -13.72 -6.29 14.48
CA SER A 81 -15.14 -5.96 14.59
C SER A 81 -15.58 -5.89 16.05
N VAL A 82 -16.39 -4.88 16.34
CA VAL A 82 -17.22 -4.83 17.54
C VAL A 82 -18.64 -4.61 17.05
N PHE A 83 -19.42 -5.69 17.07
CA PHE A 83 -20.83 -5.67 16.75
C PHE A 83 -21.59 -6.43 17.83
N GLU A 84 -22.39 -5.73 18.61
CA GLU A 84 -23.27 -6.34 19.59
C GLU A 84 -24.59 -5.60 19.61
N TYR A 85 -25.70 -6.34 19.76
CA TYR A 85 -27.04 -5.79 19.67
C TYR A 85 -27.30 -4.70 20.73
N ASN A 86 -26.66 -4.83 21.89
CA ASN A 86 -26.83 -3.94 23.04
C ASN A 86 -25.80 -2.80 23.11
N ILE A 87 -24.80 -2.76 22.23
CA ILE A 87 -23.80 -1.70 22.24
C ILE A 87 -24.19 -0.65 21.18
N PRO A 88 -24.39 0.62 21.57
CA PRO A 88 -24.77 1.68 20.64
C PRO A 88 -23.65 2.01 19.63
N ASN A 89 -22.41 1.67 19.98
CA ASN A 89 -21.22 1.92 19.20
C ASN A 89 -20.79 0.64 18.44
N ARG A 90 -20.57 0.76 17.14
CA ARG A 90 -20.08 -0.32 16.26
C ARG A 90 -18.82 0.14 15.56
N VAL A 91 -17.88 -0.79 15.43
CA VAL A 91 -16.59 -0.54 14.79
C VAL A 91 -16.25 -1.73 13.90
N SER A 92 -15.85 -1.47 12.67
CA SER A 92 -15.29 -2.45 11.76
C SER A 92 -14.06 -1.85 11.10
N VAL A 93 -12.87 -2.38 11.36
CA VAL A 93 -11.63 -2.00 10.69
C VAL A 93 -11.16 -3.18 9.85
N ARG A 94 -10.88 -2.97 8.57
CA ARG A 94 -10.38 -4.00 7.65
C ARG A 94 -9.09 -3.55 7.00
N LEU A 95 -8.05 -4.37 7.16
CA LEU A 95 -6.74 -4.25 6.55
C LEU A 95 -6.62 -5.38 5.53
N ARG A 96 -6.41 -5.06 4.26
CA ARG A 96 -6.46 -6.02 3.15
C ARG A 96 -5.30 -5.84 2.20
N GLU A 97 -4.80 -6.94 1.66
CA GLU A 97 -3.94 -6.93 0.48
C GLU A 97 -4.79 -6.73 -0.78
N THR A 98 -5.34 -5.53 -0.96
CA THR A 98 -6.14 -5.16 -2.14
C THR A 98 -5.74 -3.79 -2.68
N TRP A 99 -6.11 -3.54 -3.94
CA TRP A 99 -5.71 -2.37 -4.70
C TRP A 99 -6.67 -1.20 -4.52
N MET A 100 -7.94 -1.48 -4.22
CA MET A 100 -8.99 -0.47 -4.13
C MET A 100 -9.18 0.14 -2.74
N ALA A 101 -8.92 -0.63 -1.69
CA ALA A 101 -9.14 -0.20 -0.31
C ALA A 101 -8.29 -1.06 0.63
N PRO A 102 -6.95 -0.89 0.60
CA PRO A 102 -6.04 -1.62 1.49
C PRO A 102 -6.37 -1.41 2.96
N VAL A 103 -6.91 -0.23 3.30
CA VAL A 103 -7.46 0.05 4.63
C VAL A 103 -8.86 0.62 4.47
N SER A 104 -9.81 0.05 5.18
CA SER A 104 -11.18 0.57 5.24
C SER A 104 -11.72 0.42 6.65
N TYR A 105 -12.42 1.42 7.15
CA TYR A 105 -13.09 1.32 8.44
C TYR A 105 -14.45 2.00 8.43
N GLU A 106 -15.31 1.48 9.31
CA GLU A 106 -16.64 1.97 9.61
C GLU A 106 -16.76 2.10 11.12
N ILE A 107 -17.16 3.29 11.58
CA ILE A 107 -17.35 3.61 13.00
C ILE A 107 -18.71 4.28 13.12
N SER A 108 -19.61 3.73 13.93
CA SER A 108 -20.94 4.31 14.14
C SER A 108 -21.27 4.33 15.63
N GLY A 109 -21.86 5.39 16.15
CA GLY A 109 -22.13 5.51 17.59
C GLY A 109 -22.28 6.95 18.04
N GLU A 110 -21.97 7.22 19.30
CA GLU A 110 -21.93 8.57 19.85
C GLU A 110 -20.86 9.43 19.16
N ARG A 111 -21.22 10.65 18.74
CA ARG A 111 -20.33 11.56 17.98
C ARG A 111 -18.93 11.68 18.57
N ASN A 112 -18.81 11.97 19.87
CA ASN A 112 -17.52 12.23 20.51
C ASN A 112 -16.62 10.99 20.50
N VAL A 113 -17.21 9.82 20.77
CA VAL A 113 -16.50 8.54 20.73
C VAL A 113 -16.04 8.24 19.30
N CYS A 114 -16.91 8.43 18.31
CA CYS A 114 -16.59 8.20 16.90
C CYS A 114 -15.40 9.06 16.43
N LEU A 115 -15.40 10.37 16.75
CA LEU A 115 -14.33 11.28 16.33
C LEU A 115 -13.00 10.97 17.03
N ALA A 116 -13.01 10.71 18.34
CA ALA A 116 -11.81 10.35 19.10
C ALA A 116 -11.20 9.02 18.62
N LEU A 117 -12.06 8.03 18.37
CA LEU A 117 -11.64 6.73 17.85
C LEU A 117 -11.09 6.86 16.43
N GLU A 118 -11.76 7.62 15.55
CA GLU A 118 -11.30 7.86 14.20
C GLU A 118 -9.90 8.49 14.18
N GLN A 119 -9.68 9.53 14.98
CA GLN A 119 -8.39 10.21 15.05
C GLN A 119 -7.28 9.24 15.51
N SER A 120 -7.57 8.42 16.52
CA SER A 120 -6.63 7.44 17.06
C SER A 120 -6.30 6.35 16.05
N ILE A 121 -7.32 5.77 15.38
CA ILE A 121 -7.15 4.77 14.31
C ILE A 121 -6.37 5.36 13.13
N THR A 122 -6.70 6.59 12.72
CA THR A 122 -6.03 7.29 11.61
C THR A 122 -4.56 7.55 11.93
N SER A 123 -4.23 7.87 13.18
CA SER A 123 -2.84 8.04 13.63
C SER A 123 -2.04 6.74 13.48
N VAL A 124 -2.57 5.61 13.96
CA VAL A 124 -1.89 4.30 13.87
C VAL A 124 -1.74 3.84 12.42
N ILE A 125 -2.77 4.01 11.59
CA ILE A 125 -2.72 3.72 10.15
C ILE A 125 -1.70 4.64 9.45
N GLY A 126 -1.68 5.93 9.82
CA GLY A 126 -0.76 6.92 9.28
C GLY A 126 0.70 6.56 9.53
N ALA A 127 1.03 6.10 10.74
CA ALA A 127 2.37 5.60 11.09
C ALA A 127 2.78 4.35 10.29
N SER A 128 1.80 3.59 9.78
CA SER A 128 2.02 2.39 8.96
C SER A 128 2.23 2.72 7.47
N LYS A 129 1.88 3.93 7.04
CA LYS A 129 1.99 4.38 5.64
C LYS A 129 3.44 4.57 5.23
N LYS A 130 3.82 4.08 4.05
CA LYS A 130 5.19 4.16 3.54
C LYS A 130 5.35 5.22 2.45
N TRP A 131 6.58 5.77 2.36
CA TRP A 131 6.95 6.83 1.43
C TRP A 131 6.71 6.46 -0.04
N TYR A 132 6.90 5.18 -0.41
CA TYR A 132 6.68 4.69 -1.77
C TYR A 132 5.20 4.63 -2.17
N THR A 133 4.28 5.03 -1.29
CA THR A 133 2.86 5.28 -1.63
C THR A 133 2.74 6.21 -2.83
N TRP A 134 3.57 7.26 -2.90
CA TRP A 134 3.50 8.26 -3.97
C TRP A 134 3.91 7.71 -5.35
N ILE A 135 4.70 6.63 -5.38
CA ILE A 135 5.21 6.02 -6.61
C ILE A 135 4.26 4.93 -7.12
N ASN A 136 3.46 4.33 -6.24
CA ASN A 136 2.51 3.30 -6.63
C ASN A 136 1.32 3.94 -7.37
N VAL A 137 1.38 3.86 -8.71
CA VAL A 137 0.41 4.47 -9.63
C VAL A 137 -1.04 4.05 -9.38
N HIS A 138 -1.25 2.87 -8.79
CA HIS A 138 -2.58 2.36 -8.46
C HIS A 138 -3.24 3.06 -7.26
N ASN A 139 -2.55 4.00 -6.60
CA ASN A 139 -3.15 4.85 -5.57
C ASN A 139 -3.93 6.04 -6.17
N TYR A 140 -3.73 6.33 -7.45
CA TYR A 140 -4.32 7.47 -8.11
C TYR A 140 -5.54 7.05 -8.94
N PRO A 141 -6.55 7.93 -9.12
CA PRO A 141 -7.60 7.73 -10.10
C PRO A 141 -7.00 7.56 -11.51
N GLY A 142 -7.67 6.78 -12.38
CA GLY A 142 -7.14 6.43 -13.70
C GLY A 142 -6.68 7.62 -14.56
N LEU A 143 -7.42 8.74 -14.53
CA LEU A 143 -7.02 9.96 -15.25
C LEU A 143 -5.72 10.57 -14.71
N LEU A 144 -5.56 10.62 -13.38
CA LEU A 144 -4.35 11.16 -12.76
C LEU A 144 -3.16 10.22 -12.95
N GLN A 145 -3.40 8.91 -12.93
CA GLN A 145 -2.40 7.92 -13.30
C GLN A 145 -1.88 8.16 -14.73
N MET A 146 -2.77 8.35 -15.70
CA MET A 146 -2.38 8.65 -17.08
C MET A 146 -1.63 9.98 -17.17
N ALA A 147 -2.08 11.02 -16.46
CA ALA A 147 -1.42 12.32 -16.42
C ALA A 147 0.00 12.28 -15.82
N ILE A 148 0.30 11.31 -14.95
CA ILE A 148 1.65 11.10 -14.40
C ILE A 148 2.51 10.26 -15.35
N VAL A 149 1.95 9.15 -15.87
CA VAL A 149 2.70 8.18 -16.66
C VAL A 149 3.01 8.70 -18.06
N PHE A 150 2.10 9.45 -18.71
CA PHE A 150 2.29 9.95 -20.07
C PHE A 150 3.48 10.90 -20.22
N PRO A 151 3.60 11.99 -19.42
CA PRO A 151 4.73 12.90 -19.53
C PRO A 151 6.07 12.20 -19.22
N LEU A 152 6.06 11.28 -18.25
CA LEU A 152 7.25 10.50 -17.90
C LEU A 152 7.67 9.58 -19.04
N ALA A 153 6.73 8.84 -19.63
CA ALA A 153 6.97 7.98 -20.79
C ALA A 153 7.42 8.78 -22.01
N ALA A 154 6.81 9.94 -22.27
CA ALA A 154 7.20 10.84 -23.37
C ALA A 154 8.62 11.39 -23.16
N GLY A 155 8.94 11.85 -21.95
CA GLY A 155 10.27 12.35 -21.61
C GLY A 155 11.36 11.30 -21.79
N VAL A 156 11.14 10.09 -21.25
CA VAL A 156 12.07 8.96 -21.43
C VAL A 156 12.16 8.55 -22.90
N GLY A 157 11.03 8.47 -23.61
CA GLY A 157 11.00 8.18 -25.04
C GLY A 157 11.83 9.19 -25.86
N ILE A 158 11.69 10.48 -25.58
CA ILE A 158 12.48 11.55 -26.22
C ILE A 158 13.96 11.35 -25.90
N LEU A 159 14.33 11.17 -24.63
CA LEU A 159 15.73 10.96 -24.22
C LEU A 159 16.38 9.76 -24.93
N VAL A 160 15.63 8.66 -25.08
CA VAL A 160 16.11 7.47 -25.81
C VAL A 160 16.20 7.72 -27.32
N ALA A 161 15.32 8.54 -27.88
CA ALA A 161 15.31 8.85 -29.32
C ALA A 161 16.36 9.89 -29.75
N LEU A 162 16.75 10.82 -28.87
CA LEU A 162 17.75 11.87 -29.13
C LEU A 162 19.10 11.41 -29.70
N PRO A 163 19.74 10.32 -29.22
CA PRO A 163 21.00 9.86 -29.81
C PRO A 163 20.83 9.33 -31.23
N PHE A 164 19.67 8.77 -31.58
CA PHE A 164 19.39 8.27 -32.93
C PHE A 164 19.09 9.40 -33.91
N SER A 165 18.46 10.49 -33.47
CA SER A 165 18.22 11.65 -34.32
C SER A 165 19.50 12.41 -34.68
N LYS A 166 20.49 12.43 -33.78
CA LYS A 166 21.81 13.04 -34.03
C LYS A 166 22.69 12.23 -34.98
N ALA A 167 22.45 10.93 -35.13
CA ALA A 167 23.27 10.05 -35.96
C ALA A 167 22.95 10.13 -37.47
N GLY A 168 21.97 10.95 -37.89
CA GLY A 168 21.55 11.06 -39.29
C GLY A 168 20.72 9.86 -39.80
N ASP A 169 20.47 8.87 -38.94
CA ASP A 169 19.62 7.72 -39.26
C ASP A 169 18.14 8.13 -39.29
N ALA A 170 17.57 8.21 -40.50
CA ALA A 170 16.21 8.66 -40.76
C ALA A 170 15.07 7.74 -40.24
N LYS A 171 15.35 6.80 -39.32
CA LYS A 171 14.33 5.90 -38.74
C LYS A 171 14.13 6.03 -37.22
N PRO A 172 13.88 7.24 -36.66
CA PRO A 172 13.63 7.41 -35.23
C PRO A 172 12.19 7.15 -34.71
N PRO A 173 11.09 6.98 -35.50
CA PRO A 173 9.76 6.96 -34.89
C PRO A 173 9.46 5.63 -34.17
N GLY A 174 9.87 4.48 -34.72
CA GLY A 174 9.48 3.17 -34.20
C GLY A 174 9.99 2.89 -32.79
N ILE A 175 11.25 3.25 -32.50
CA ILE A 175 11.86 3.05 -31.17
C ILE A 175 11.18 3.93 -30.12
N PHE A 176 10.89 5.18 -30.46
CA PHE A 176 10.13 6.07 -29.57
C PHE A 176 8.78 5.46 -29.20
N PHE A 177 7.98 5.04 -30.20
CA PHE A 177 6.66 4.45 -29.95
C PHE A 177 6.76 3.16 -29.15
N PHE A 178 7.75 2.31 -29.42
CA PHE A 178 7.96 1.06 -28.68
C PHE A 178 8.31 1.31 -27.21
N VAL A 179 9.27 2.21 -26.93
CA VAL A 179 9.67 2.58 -25.56
C VAL A 179 8.51 3.26 -24.84
N PHE A 180 7.81 4.17 -25.51
CA PHE A 180 6.66 4.86 -24.96
C PHE A 180 5.54 3.89 -24.57
N ALA A 181 5.15 2.99 -25.47
CA ALA A 181 4.15 1.96 -25.20
C ALA A 181 4.60 1.01 -24.07
N ALA A 182 5.86 0.56 -24.11
CA ALA A 182 6.42 -0.30 -23.07
C ALA A 182 6.37 0.37 -21.68
N LEU A 183 6.61 1.68 -21.58
CA LEU A 183 6.53 2.39 -20.30
C LEU A 183 5.08 2.60 -19.84
N ILE A 184 4.17 2.98 -20.74
CA ILE A 184 2.76 3.20 -20.40
C ILE A 184 2.09 1.94 -19.90
N PHE A 185 2.32 0.79 -20.56
CA PHE A 185 1.70 -0.47 -20.17
C PHE A 185 2.54 -1.23 -19.15
N GLY A 186 3.87 -1.15 -19.24
CA GLY A 186 4.80 -1.87 -18.38
C GLY A 186 4.88 -1.31 -16.96
N ILE A 187 4.89 0.02 -16.77
CA ILE A 187 5.01 0.61 -15.42
C ILE A 187 3.82 0.25 -14.53
N PRO A 188 2.54 0.42 -14.95
CA PRO A 188 1.40 -0.01 -14.14
C PRO A 188 1.42 -1.51 -13.85
N TRP A 189 1.75 -2.33 -14.83
CA TRP A 189 1.82 -3.78 -14.65
C TRP A 189 2.92 -4.19 -13.66
N ALA A 190 4.14 -3.67 -13.82
CA ALA A 190 5.29 -3.99 -12.98
C ALA A 190 5.15 -3.43 -11.56
N SER A 191 4.74 -2.16 -11.41
CA SER A 191 4.52 -1.56 -10.09
C SER A 191 3.53 -2.35 -9.24
N GLY A 192 2.53 -2.93 -9.89
CA GLY A 192 1.56 -3.82 -9.26
C GLY A 192 2.11 -5.11 -8.68
N LYS A 193 3.17 -5.64 -9.29
CA LYS A 193 3.84 -6.87 -8.84
C LYS A 193 4.95 -6.60 -7.83
N VAL A 194 5.61 -5.44 -7.94
CA VAL A 194 6.79 -5.10 -7.15
C VAL A 194 6.44 -4.36 -5.87
N ILE A 195 5.37 -3.56 -5.87
CA ILE A 195 4.99 -2.70 -4.75
C ILE A 195 3.63 -3.15 -4.19
N PRO A 196 3.60 -4.07 -3.21
CA PRO A 196 2.33 -4.44 -2.59
C PRO A 196 1.76 -3.28 -1.77
N LYS A 197 0.43 -3.25 -1.73
CA LYS A 197 -0.36 -2.23 -1.05
C LYS A 197 -0.39 -2.40 0.46
N THR A 198 -0.42 -3.64 0.94
CA THR A 198 -0.42 -3.94 2.36
C THR A 198 0.52 -5.10 2.61
N VAL A 199 1.42 -4.94 3.58
CA VAL A 199 2.31 -5.99 4.04
C VAL A 199 2.20 -6.09 5.56
N PHE A 200 2.00 -7.31 6.05
CA PHE A 200 2.05 -7.60 7.48
C PHE A 200 3.48 -8.04 7.81
N ASN A 201 4.25 -7.21 8.50
CA ASN A 201 5.70 -7.41 8.72
C ASN A 201 5.98 -8.34 9.90
N PHE A 202 5.52 -9.58 9.79
CA PHE A 202 5.80 -10.67 10.73
C PHE A 202 5.53 -12.02 10.04
N GLY A 203 6.05 -13.11 10.61
CA GLY A 203 5.99 -14.43 9.98
C GLY A 203 6.52 -14.42 8.54
N ARG A 204 5.83 -15.10 7.63
CA ARG A 204 6.15 -15.10 6.19
C ARG A 204 6.07 -13.72 5.52
N GLY A 205 5.28 -12.80 6.07
CA GLY A 205 5.16 -11.44 5.54
C GLY A 205 6.44 -10.60 5.71
N ARG A 206 7.32 -10.96 6.65
CA ARG A 206 8.64 -10.34 6.82
C ARG A 206 9.54 -10.55 5.60
N ILE A 207 9.55 -11.76 5.02
CA ILE A 207 10.35 -12.07 3.81
C ILE A 207 9.89 -11.20 2.63
N VAL A 208 8.58 -11.00 2.51
CA VAL A 208 8.00 -10.10 1.50
C VAL A 208 8.47 -8.67 1.76
N TYR A 209 8.35 -8.18 3.01
CA TYR A 209 8.79 -6.84 3.40
C TYR A 209 10.28 -6.60 3.10
N GLU A 210 11.17 -7.53 3.44
CA GLU A 210 12.62 -7.44 3.17
C GLU A 210 12.92 -7.38 1.67
N ARG A 211 12.16 -8.11 0.85
CA ARG A 211 12.27 -8.04 -0.62
C ARG A 211 11.84 -6.69 -1.18
N ILE A 212 10.92 -5.97 -0.53
CA ILE A 212 10.35 -4.69 -0.99
C ILE A 212 11.07 -3.48 -0.40
N SER A 213 11.75 -3.63 0.73
CA SER A 213 12.59 -2.57 1.29
C SER A 213 13.92 -2.41 0.53
N SER A 214 14.32 -3.45 -0.20
CA SER A 214 15.57 -3.52 -0.99
C SER A 214 15.58 -2.87 -2.40
N PRO A 215 14.50 -2.86 -3.21
CA PRO A 215 14.47 -2.39 -4.59
C PRO A 215 14.80 -0.92 -4.85
N PRO A 216 14.57 0.05 -3.93
CA PRO A 216 14.97 1.44 -4.18
C PRO A 216 16.44 1.53 -4.58
N LYS A 217 17.32 0.74 -3.93
CA LYS A 217 18.75 0.71 -4.25
C LYS A 217 19.00 0.26 -5.69
N TRP A 218 18.36 -0.83 -6.11
CA TRP A 218 18.51 -1.36 -7.47
C TRP A 218 17.96 -0.41 -8.54
N PHE A 219 16.82 0.23 -8.29
CA PHE A 219 16.22 1.19 -9.20
C PHE A 219 17.10 2.45 -9.36
N PHE A 220 17.57 3.03 -8.25
CA PHE A 220 18.50 4.15 -8.30
C PHE A 220 19.84 3.76 -8.94
N SER A 221 20.38 2.57 -8.63
CA SER A 221 21.58 2.06 -9.29
C SER A 221 21.39 1.87 -10.79
N ALA A 222 20.25 1.35 -11.25
CA ALA A 222 19.95 1.17 -12.67
C ALA A 222 19.81 2.51 -13.41
N ILE A 223 19.16 3.51 -12.81
CA ILE A 223 19.09 4.87 -13.37
C ILE A 223 20.48 5.49 -13.46
N ILE A 224 21.27 5.41 -12.39
CA ILE A 224 22.64 5.96 -12.37
C ILE A 224 23.50 5.24 -13.41
N LEU A 225 23.46 3.90 -13.48
CA LEU A 225 24.18 3.11 -14.48
C LEU A 225 23.72 3.44 -15.90
N GLY A 226 22.42 3.63 -16.15
CA GLY A 226 21.90 4.01 -17.45
C GLY A 226 22.38 5.40 -17.89
N LEU A 227 22.37 6.37 -16.96
CA LEU A 227 22.91 7.71 -17.22
C LEU A 227 24.42 7.66 -17.47
N LEU A 228 25.18 6.93 -16.64
CA LEU A 228 26.61 6.72 -16.83
C LEU A 228 26.90 6.06 -18.17
N ALA A 229 26.18 5.00 -18.54
CA ALA A 229 26.34 4.35 -19.84
C ALA A 229 26.02 5.28 -21.03
N THR A 230 25.13 6.26 -20.83
CA THR A 230 24.82 7.27 -21.85
C THR A 230 25.94 8.32 -21.96
N PHE A 231 26.51 8.76 -20.83
CA PHE A 231 27.62 9.70 -20.80
C PHE A 231 28.92 9.09 -21.28
N PHE A 232 29.24 7.87 -20.83
CA PHE A 232 30.46 7.14 -21.17
C PHE A 232 30.31 6.26 -22.41
N ARG A 233 29.28 6.50 -23.23
CA ARG A 233 28.97 5.66 -24.39
C ARG A 233 30.16 5.55 -25.33
N ASP A 234 30.83 6.66 -25.59
CA ASP A 234 31.94 6.72 -26.55
C ASP A 234 33.20 6.04 -26.00
N GLU A 235 33.52 6.20 -24.71
CA GLU A 235 34.62 5.46 -24.09
C GLU A 235 34.33 3.96 -24.00
N ILE A 236 33.09 3.56 -23.68
CA ILE A 236 32.68 2.15 -23.64
C ILE A 236 32.78 1.51 -25.03
N LEU A 237 32.29 2.19 -26.07
CA LEU A 237 32.38 1.70 -27.45
C LEU A 237 33.84 1.62 -27.93
N THR A 238 34.69 2.56 -27.53
CA THR A 238 36.13 2.55 -27.86
C THR A 238 36.86 1.41 -27.14
N ALA A 239 36.55 1.20 -25.85
CA ALA A 239 37.10 0.09 -25.07
C ALA A 239 36.68 -1.27 -25.63
N ILE A 240 35.41 -1.45 -26.00
CA ILE A 240 34.93 -2.69 -26.63
C ILE A 240 35.64 -2.94 -27.97
N LYS A 241 35.78 -1.91 -28.81
CA LYS A 241 36.51 -2.03 -30.09
C LYS A 241 38.01 -2.31 -29.92
N SER A 242 38.62 -1.95 -28.79
CA SER A 242 40.03 -2.29 -28.51
C SER A 242 40.22 -3.73 -28.05
N PHE A 243 39.14 -4.41 -27.65
CA PHE A 243 39.15 -5.78 -27.15
C PHE A 243 38.87 -6.84 -28.23
N PHE A 244 38.34 -6.44 -29.39
CA PHE A 244 38.03 -7.29 -30.54
C PHE A 244 38.84 -6.85 -31.75
#